data_AF-A0A7X0NYJ0-F1
#
_entry.id   AF-A0A7X0NYJ0-F1
#
_cell.length_a   1.000
_cell.length_b   1.000
_cell.length_c   1.000
_cell.angle_alpha   90.00
_cell.angle_beta   90.00
_cell.angle_gamma   90.00
#
_symmetry.space_group_name_H-M   'P 1'
#
loop_
_entity.id
_entity.type
_entity.pdbx_description
1 polymer ?
#
loop_
_entity_poly.entity_id
_entity_poly.type
_entity_poly.pdbx_seq_one_letter_code
_entity_poly.pdbx_strand_id
1 'polypeptide(L)'
;MNAPHDVPSAAELVAAVRDFLETDVLPAVEGRVRYHTRVAINVLGMVEREIELGPAQAARHAESLAALGVADDAELAAAVREGRLADGETLMAVLEQAVRAKLEVANPGYLARE
;
A
#
# COMPACT_ATOMS: atom_id res chain seq x y z
N MET A 1 10.57 12.00 -19.58
CA MET A 1 11.67 11.35 -20.32
C MET A 1 11.61 9.89 -19.95
N ASN A 2 11.27 9.03 -20.92
CA ASN A 2 11.10 7.60 -20.69
C ASN A 2 12.42 7.01 -20.22
N ALA A 3 12.40 6.42 -19.03
CA ALA A 3 13.38 5.42 -18.60
C ALA A 3 13.32 4.23 -19.60
N PRO A 4 14.17 3.19 -19.53
CA PRO A 4 14.41 2.26 -20.65
C PRO A 4 13.20 1.46 -21.16
N HIS A 5 12.04 1.59 -20.51
CA HIS A 5 10.77 1.01 -20.94
C HIS A 5 9.81 2.13 -21.32
N ASP A 6 9.46 2.17 -22.60
CA ASP A 6 8.39 3.01 -23.13
C ASP A 6 7.01 2.54 -22.62
N VAL A 7 5.97 3.32 -22.91
CA VAL A 7 4.58 2.98 -22.60
C VAL A 7 4.17 1.61 -23.19
N PRO A 8 3.29 0.86 -22.50
CA PRO A 8 2.66 1.19 -21.21
C PRO A 8 3.56 0.95 -19.99
N SER A 9 3.33 1.73 -18.94
CA SER A 9 3.94 1.56 -17.62
C SER A 9 3.50 0.25 -16.94
N ALA A 10 4.23 -0.16 -15.90
CA ALA A 10 3.86 -1.35 -15.12
C ALA A 10 2.47 -1.24 -14.49
N ALA A 11 2.07 -0.05 -14.02
CA ALA A 11 0.73 0.20 -13.47
C ALA A 11 -0.35 -0.01 -14.55
N GLU A 12 -0.16 0.55 -15.75
CA GLU A 12 -1.09 0.39 -16.87
C GLU A 12 -1.20 -1.07 -17.33
N LEU A 13 -0.09 -1.82 -17.33
CA LEU A 13 -0.09 -3.25 -17.64
C LEU A 13 -0.87 -4.06 -16.59
N VAL A 14 -0.68 -3.77 -15.30
CA VAL A 14 -1.41 -4.42 -14.20
C VAL A 14 -2.91 -4.11 -14.28
N ALA A 15 -3.26 -2.85 -14.53
CA ALA A 15 -4.64 -2.41 -14.72
C ALA A 15 -5.31 -3.14 -15.90
N ALA A 16 -4.63 -3.23 -17.05
CA ALA A 16 -5.17 -3.93 -18.22
C ALA A 16 -5.45 -5.43 -17.95
N VAL A 17 -4.57 -6.12 -17.21
CA VAL A 17 -4.81 -7.52 -16.82
C VAL A 17 -5.97 -7.62 -15.83
N ARG A 18 -6.03 -6.71 -14.85
CA ARG A 18 -7.10 -6.68 -13.85
C ARG A 18 -8.46 -6.50 -14.53
N ASP A 19 -8.57 -5.55 -15.46
CA ASP A 19 -9.79 -5.27 -16.21
C ASP A 19 -10.26 -6.50 -16.98
N PHE A 20 -9.38 -7.16 -17.76
CA PHE A 20 -9.71 -8.40 -18.46
C PHE A 20 -10.21 -9.51 -17.51
N LEU A 21 -9.56 -9.68 -16.36
CA LEU A 21 -10.00 -10.67 -15.38
C LEU A 21 -11.39 -10.34 -14.83
N GLU A 22 -11.70 -9.06 -14.64
CA GLU A 22 -12.97 -8.59 -14.10
C GLU A 22 -14.11 -8.64 -15.13
N THR A 23 -13.86 -8.23 -16.36
CA THR A 23 -14.89 -8.07 -17.41
C THR A 23 -15.16 -9.35 -18.19
N ASP A 24 -14.13 -10.14 -18.48
CA ASP A 24 -14.24 -11.30 -19.39
C ASP A 24 -14.16 -12.61 -18.62
N VAL A 25 -13.17 -12.75 -17.73
CA VAL A 25 -12.90 -14.04 -17.07
C VAL A 25 -13.88 -14.30 -15.94
N LEU A 26 -14.06 -13.36 -15.02
CA LEU A 26 -14.89 -13.52 -13.83
C LEU A 26 -16.34 -13.97 -14.12
N PRO A 27 -17.05 -13.44 -15.14
CA PRO A 27 -18.39 -13.92 -15.48
C PRO A 27 -18.39 -15.28 -16.21
N ALA A 28 -17.28 -15.69 -16.81
CA ALA A 28 -17.18 -16.92 -17.61
C ALA A 28 -16.73 -18.16 -16.81
N VAL A 29 -16.32 -17.99 -15.55
CA VAL A 29 -15.83 -19.10 -14.71
C VAL A 29 -16.70 -19.33 -13.47
N GLU A 30 -16.70 -20.56 -12.96
CA GLU A 30 -17.49 -20.97 -11.81
C GLU A 30 -16.65 -21.63 -10.69
N GLY A 31 -17.30 -21.89 -9.56
CA GLY A 31 -16.73 -22.63 -8.44
C GLY A 31 -15.39 -22.07 -7.93
N ARG A 32 -14.41 -22.96 -7.77
CA ARG A 32 -13.08 -22.61 -7.25
C ARG A 32 -12.33 -21.62 -8.14
N VAL A 33 -12.47 -21.72 -9.47
CA VAL A 33 -11.79 -20.83 -10.41
C VAL A 33 -12.33 -19.41 -10.25
N ARG A 34 -13.66 -19.25 -10.17
CA ARG A 34 -14.30 -17.95 -9.92
C ARG A 34 -13.81 -17.28 -8.64
N TYR A 35 -13.65 -18.06 -7.57
CA TYR A 35 -13.09 -17.53 -6.33
C TYR A 35 -11.66 -17.02 -6.52
N HIS A 36 -10.78 -17.81 -7.13
CA HIS A 36 -9.40 -17.39 -7.37
C HIS A 36 -9.29 -16.20 -8.34
N THR A 37 -10.18 -16.08 -9.33
CA THR A 37 -10.24 -14.88 -10.19
C THR A 37 -10.53 -13.62 -9.38
N ARG A 38 -11.48 -13.67 -8.43
CA ARG A 38 -11.75 -12.53 -7.52
C ARG A 38 -10.54 -12.19 -6.65
N VAL A 39 -9.83 -13.21 -6.16
CA VAL A 39 -8.58 -13.01 -5.40
C VAL A 39 -7.53 -12.33 -6.27
N ALA A 40 -7.33 -12.79 -7.50
CA ALA A 40 -6.37 -12.20 -8.43
C ALA A 40 -6.69 -10.72 -8.74
N ILE A 41 -7.96 -10.39 -9.02
CA ILE A 41 -8.40 -9.00 -9.24
C ILE A 41 -8.05 -8.11 -8.04
N ASN A 42 -8.35 -8.57 -6.82
CA ASN A 42 -8.02 -7.81 -5.60
C ASN A 42 -6.52 -7.65 -5.40
N VAL A 43 -5.73 -8.70 -5.67
CA VAL A 43 -4.26 -8.65 -5.57
C VAL A 43 -3.67 -7.68 -6.58
N LEU A 44 -4.13 -7.71 -7.83
CA LEU A 44 -3.69 -6.76 -8.86
C LEU A 44 -4.06 -5.32 -8.47
N GLY A 45 -5.25 -5.09 -7.91
CA GLY A 45 -5.63 -3.78 -7.38
C GLY A 45 -4.80 -3.33 -6.18
N MET A 46 -4.23 -4.24 -5.38
CA MET A 46 -3.24 -3.87 -4.34
C MET A 46 -1.90 -3.48 -4.98
N VAL A 47 -1.41 -4.25 -5.95
CA VAL A 47 -0.16 -3.97 -6.67
C VAL A 47 -0.22 -2.63 -7.40
N GLU A 48 -1.32 -2.36 -8.09
CA GLU A 48 -1.58 -1.07 -8.77
C GLU A 48 -1.41 0.11 -7.80
N ARG A 49 -2.12 0.07 -6.65
CA ARG A 49 -2.03 1.12 -5.62
C ARG A 49 -0.65 1.21 -4.99
N GLU A 50 0.06 0.09 -4.81
CA GLU A 50 1.44 0.11 -4.31
C GLU A 50 2.39 0.82 -5.28
N ILE A 51 2.27 0.57 -6.58
CA ILE A 51 3.06 1.25 -7.61
C ILE A 51 2.78 2.76 -7.61
N GLU A 52 1.51 3.16 -7.49
CA GLU A 52 1.09 4.56 -7.56
C GLU A 52 1.39 5.35 -6.28
N LEU A 53 1.08 4.77 -5.11
CA LEU A 53 1.14 5.46 -3.82
C LEU A 53 2.46 5.23 -3.07
N GLY A 54 3.09 4.07 -3.29
CA GLY A 54 4.25 3.59 -2.53
C GLY A 54 5.40 4.58 -2.43
N PRO A 55 5.88 5.20 -3.54
CA PRO A 55 6.99 6.14 -3.48
C PRO A 55 6.72 7.35 -2.57
N ALA A 56 5.53 7.94 -2.68
CA ALA A 56 5.14 9.10 -1.87
C ALA A 56 4.91 8.72 -0.39
N GLN A 57 4.30 7.56 -0.14
CA GLN A 57 4.10 7.04 1.21
C GLN A 57 5.44 6.72 1.89
N ALA A 58 6.41 6.14 1.18
CA ALA A 58 7.74 5.84 1.69
C ALA A 58 8.52 7.11 2.06
N ALA A 59 8.47 8.14 1.21
CA ALA A 59 9.12 9.43 1.49
C ALA A 59 8.54 10.08 2.76
N ARG A 60 7.21 10.16 2.87
CA ARG A 60 6.52 10.69 4.05
C ARG A 60 6.82 9.90 5.33
N HIS A 61 6.91 8.57 5.22
CA HIS A 61 7.24 7.71 6.37
C HIS A 61 8.66 8.00 6.88
N ALA A 62 9.62 8.13 5.96
CA ALA A 62 10.99 8.49 6.31
C ALA A 62 11.09 9.88 6.97
N GLU A 63 10.35 10.88 6.47
CA GLU A 63 10.27 12.22 7.09
C GLU A 63 9.68 12.15 8.50
N SER A 64 8.65 11.32 8.69
CA SER A 64 7.97 11.12 9.98
C SER A 64 8.87 10.42 11.01
N LEU A 65 9.65 9.43 10.59
CA LEU A 65 10.66 8.77 11.43
C LEU A 65 11.79 9.74 11.81
N ALA A 66 12.27 10.54 10.86
CA ALA A 66 13.29 11.55 11.11
C ALA A 66 12.83 12.59 12.14
N ALA A 67 11.55 12.99 12.12
CA ALA A 67 10.96 13.89 13.11
C ALA A 67 10.93 13.29 14.54
N LEU A 68 10.84 11.95 14.64
CA LEU A 68 10.97 11.22 15.91
C LEU A 68 12.43 10.98 16.33
N GLY A 69 13.39 11.38 15.50
CA GLY A 69 14.82 11.18 15.75
C GLY A 69 15.28 9.72 15.60
N VAL A 70 14.59 8.93 14.77
CA VAL A 70 14.93 7.53 14.48
C VAL A 70 15.13 7.32 12.98
N ALA A 71 16.02 6.40 12.60
CA ALA A 71 16.39 6.17 11.20
C ALA A 71 15.42 5.24 10.47
N ASP A 72 14.84 4.26 11.17
CA ASP A 72 13.97 3.24 10.59
C ASP A 72 12.97 2.66 11.61
N ASP A 73 12.10 1.76 11.14
CA ASP A 73 11.10 1.08 11.97
C ASP A 73 11.72 0.19 13.07
N ALA A 74 12.93 -0.33 12.85
CA ALA A 74 13.60 -1.17 13.84
C ALA A 74 14.10 -0.32 15.02
N GLU A 75 14.67 0.85 14.73
CA GLU A 75 15.06 1.82 15.73
C GLU A 75 13.83 2.43 16.45
N LEU A 76 12.76 2.75 15.72
CA LEU A 76 11.49 3.16 16.32
C LEU A 76 11.00 2.13 17.35
N ALA A 77 10.97 0.85 16.98
CA ALA A 77 10.54 -0.21 17.86
C ALA A 77 11.45 -0.37 19.09
N ALA A 78 12.77 -0.16 18.94
CA ALA A 78 13.71 -0.16 20.06
C ALA A 78 13.46 1.03 20.99
N ALA A 79 13.29 2.24 20.45
CA ALA A 79 13.05 3.46 21.21
C ALA A 79 11.75 3.38 22.03
N VAL A 80 10.68 2.79 21.46
CA VAL A 80 9.43 2.53 22.18
C VAL A 80 9.65 1.55 23.34
N ARG A 81 10.35 0.43 23.11
CA ARG A 81 10.64 -0.56 24.16
C ARG A 81 11.48 0.01 25.30
N GLU A 82 12.41 0.90 24.98
CA GLU A 82 13.31 1.55 25.92
C GLU A 82 12.70 2.78 26.60
N GLY A 83 11.50 3.22 26.18
CA GLY A 83 10.84 4.41 26.72
C GLY A 83 11.55 5.71 26.37
N ARG A 84 12.29 5.77 25.25
CA ARG A 84 13.06 6.94 24.83
C ARG A 84 12.24 8.03 24.15
N LEU A 85 11.00 7.72 23.76
CA LEU A 85 10.09 8.68 23.12
C LEU A 85 9.18 9.30 24.18
N ALA A 86 9.44 10.57 24.49
CA ALA A 86 8.67 11.32 25.51
C ALA A 86 7.34 11.87 24.96
N ASP A 87 7.27 12.11 23.65
CA ASP A 87 6.08 12.66 22.99
C ASP A 87 5.19 11.54 22.44
N GLY A 88 4.18 11.16 23.23
CA GLY A 88 3.21 10.14 22.85
C GLY A 88 2.23 10.58 21.76
N GLU A 89 1.96 11.88 21.62
CA GLU A 89 1.04 12.41 20.61
C GLU A 89 1.69 12.33 19.22
N THR A 90 2.92 12.82 19.10
CA THR A 90 3.69 12.71 17.85
C THR A 90 3.93 11.25 17.48
N LEU A 91 4.26 10.38 18.43
CA LEU A 91 4.39 8.94 18.18
C LEU A 91 3.09 8.34 17.62
N MET A 92 1.95 8.66 18.23
CA MET A 92 0.66 8.12 17.77
C MET A 92 0.31 8.61 16.37
N ALA A 93 0.57 9.88 16.07
CA ALA A 93 0.34 10.45 14.75
C ALA A 93 1.17 9.74 13.66
N VAL A 94 2.45 9.44 13.93
CA VAL A 94 3.31 8.69 13.00
C VAL A 94 2.81 7.26 12.78
N LEU A 95 2.42 6.57 13.85
CA LEU A 95 1.89 5.20 13.75
C LEU A 95 0.55 5.16 13.00
N GLU A 96 -0.36 6.10 13.26
CA GLU A 96 -1.63 6.21 12.54
C GLU A 96 -1.36 6.47 11.04
N GLN A 97 -0.47 7.41 10.73
CA GLN A 97 -0.10 7.73 9.35
C GLN A 97 0.44 6.51 8.60
N ALA A 98 1.31 5.72 9.24
CA ALA A 98 1.87 4.50 8.66
C ALA A 98 0.81 3.42 8.44
N VAL A 99 -0.13 3.25 9.39
CA VAL A 99 -1.25 2.30 9.25
C VAL A 99 -2.21 2.74 8.15
N ARG A 100 -2.55 4.03 8.07
CA ARG A 100 -3.40 4.59 7.02
C ARG A 100 -2.81 4.32 5.64
N ALA A 101 -1.51 4.57 5.44
CA ALA A 101 -0.81 4.28 4.19
C ALA A 101 -0.92 2.79 3.80
N LYS A 102 -0.71 1.87 4.76
CA LYS A 102 -0.90 0.43 4.54
C LYS A 102 -2.34 0.07 4.15
N LEU A 103 -3.34 0.71 4.76
CA LEU A 103 -4.75 0.49 4.44
C LEU A 103 -5.13 1.04 3.06
N GLU A 104 -4.61 2.21 2.68
CA GLU A 104 -4.79 2.78 1.33
C GLU A 104 -4.33 1.81 0.24
N VAL A 105 -3.31 0.99 0.50
CA VAL A 105 -2.77 -0.02 -0.45
C VAL A 105 -3.39 -1.41 -0.27
N ALA A 106 -3.74 -1.84 0.95
CA ALA A 106 -4.33 -3.16 1.16
C ALA A 106 -5.83 -3.15 0.82
N ASN A 107 -6.60 -2.26 1.43
CA ASN A 107 -8.04 -2.14 1.23
C ASN A 107 -8.53 -0.76 1.71
N PRO A 108 -8.80 0.19 0.79
CA PRO A 108 -9.09 1.57 1.15
C PRO A 108 -10.50 1.72 1.74
N GLY A 109 -11.36 0.70 1.57
CA GLY A 109 -12.72 0.68 2.13
C GLY A 109 -12.75 0.66 3.66
N TYR A 110 -11.64 0.36 4.34
CA TYR A 110 -11.54 0.50 5.80
C TYR A 110 -11.40 1.95 6.26
N LEU A 111 -10.98 2.87 5.38
CA LEU A 111 -10.82 4.29 5.69
C LEU A 111 -12.11 5.10 5.45
N ALA A 112 -13.07 4.53 4.71
CA ALA A 112 -14.34 5.17 4.36
C ALA A 112 -15.49 4.83 5.33
N ARG A 113 -15.24 3.99 6.34
CA ARG A 113 -16.24 3.66 7.36
C ARG A 113 -16.05 4.57 8.58
N GLU A 114 -16.81 5.65 8.63
CA GLU A 114 -17.17 6.40 9.85
C GLU A 114 -18.57 5.96 10.32
#